data_AF-A0A2U1CYN0-F1
#
_entry.id   AF-A0A2U1CYN0-F1
#
_cell.length_a   1.000
_cell.length_b   1.000
_cell.length_c   1.000
_cell.angle_alpha   90.00
_cell.angle_beta   90.00
_cell.angle_gamma   90.00
#
_symmetry.space_group_name_H-M   'P 1'
#
loop_
_entity.id
_entity.type
_entity.pdbx_description
1 polymer ?
#
loop_
_entity_poly.entity_id
_entity_poly.type
_entity_poly.pdbx_seq_one_letter_code
_entity_poly.pdbx_strand_id
1 'polypeptide(L)' 'MTTFTMTVHKSQDSEFGHTCLVLPDTVSPVLTKELLYTGVTRAKKWLSSVVPREKVLELAVERRVFRASGLGGAHPGSL' A
#
# COMPACT_ATOMS: atom_id res chain seq x y z
N MET A 1 -10.38 15.87 -14.54
CA MET A 1 -9.59 16.57 -13.50
C MET A 1 -8.13 16.28 -13.79
N THR A 2 -7.30 17.30 -14.03
CA THR A 2 -5.88 17.09 -14.30
C THR A 2 -5.13 17.11 -12.97
N THR A 3 -4.56 15.97 -12.60
CA THR A 3 -3.80 15.80 -11.36
C THR A 3 -2.39 15.36 -11.74
N PHE A 4 -1.38 16.05 -11.21
CA PHE A 4 0.03 15.69 -11.43
C PHE A 4 0.46 14.49 -10.57
N THR A 5 -0.04 14.40 -9.34
CA THR A 5 0.25 13.32 -8.40
C THR A 5 -0.97 12.99 -7.55
N MET A 6 -1.13 11.72 -7.20
CA MET A 6 -2.23 11.28 -6.33
C MET A 6 -1.71 10.33 -5.27
N THR A 7 -2.40 10.29 -4.13
CA THR A 7 -2.14 9.27 -3.12
C THR A 7 -2.65 7.92 -3.62
N VAL A 8 -2.07 6.82 -3.14
CA VAL A 8 -2.52 5.45 -3.47
C VAL A 8 -4.00 5.24 -3.13
N HIS A 9 -4.48 5.88 -2.06
CA HIS A 9 -5.90 5.86 -1.71
C HIS A 9 -6.80 6.52 -2.76
N LYS A 10 -6.35 7.64 -3.34
CA LYS A 10 -7.11 8.36 -4.37
C LYS A 10 -7.00 7.70 -5.75
N SER A 11 -6.04 6.81 -5.96
CA SER A 11 -5.93 6.00 -7.18
C SER A 11 -6.74 4.69 -7.12
N GLN A 12 -7.53 4.47 -6.06
CA GLN A 12 -8.41 3.30 -6.00
C GLN A 12 -9.34 3.28 -7.23
N ASP A 13 -9.62 2.07 -7.72
CA ASP A 13 -10.41 1.81 -8.95
C ASP A 13 -9.85 2.40 -10.25
N SER A 14 -8.63 2.95 -10.23
CA SER A 14 -7.90 3.41 -11.41
C SER A 14 -6.68 2.54 -11.70
N GLU A 15 -6.26 2.52 -12.97
CA GLU A 15 -5.05 1.84 -13.43
C GLU A 15 -4.39 2.62 -14.58
N PHE A 16 -3.06 2.57 -14.67
CA PHE A 16 -2.27 3.38 -15.59
C PHE A 16 -1.27 2.50 -16.37
N GLY A 17 -0.95 2.88 -17.60
CA GLY A 17 0.05 2.17 -18.41
C GLY A 17 1.41 2.10 -17.72
N HIS A 18 1.84 3.22 -17.13
CA HIS A 18 3.06 3.35 -16.34
C HIS A 18 2.74 4.11 -15.06
N THR A 19 3.14 3.56 -13.92
CA THR A 19 3.00 4.20 -12.60
C THR A 19 4.38 4.48 -12.01
N CYS A 20 4.56 5.66 -11.42
CA CYS A 20 5.71 5.95 -10.57
C CYS A 20 5.25 5.94 -9.10
N LEU A 21 5.72 4.95 -8.34
CA LEU A 21 5.45 4.83 -6.90
C LEU A 21 6.57 5.49 -6.11
N VAL A 22 6.26 6.53 -5.36
CA VAL A 22 7.24 7.28 -4.55
C VAL A 22 7.06 6.96 -3.09
N LEU A 23 8.09 6.43 -2.44
CA LEU A 23 8.09 6.16 -1.01
C LEU A 23 8.66 7.35 -0.21
N PRO A 24 8.18 7.57 1.01
CA PRO A 24 8.82 8.52 1.92
C PRO A 24 10.24 8.06 2.28
N ASP A 25 11.06 8.99 2.74
CA ASP A 25 12.40 8.70 3.28
C ASP A 25 12.39 8.23 4.75
N THR A 26 11.21 8.25 5.39
CA THR A 26 10.97 7.86 6.77
C THR A 26 9.81 6.86 6.86
N VAL A 27 9.88 5.98 7.86
CA VAL A 27 8.84 4.98 8.09
C VAL A 27 7.63 5.65 8.74
N SER A 28 6.43 5.44 8.18
CA SER A 28 5.16 5.95 8.68
C SER A 28 4.19 4.79 8.97
N PRO A 29 3.28 4.90 9.95
CA PRO A 29 2.21 3.92 10.19
C PRO A 29 1.33 3.63 8.97
N VAL A 30 1.21 4.59 8.06
CA VAL A 30 0.42 4.47 6.82
C VAL A 30 1.12 3.56 5.81
N LEU A 31 2.45 3.44 5.87
CA LEU A 31 3.23 2.62 4.95
C LEU A 31 3.16 1.14 5.38
N THR A 32 2.28 0.39 4.71
CA THR A 32 2.08 -1.05 4.92
C THR A 32 2.21 -1.84 3.63
N LYS A 33 2.30 -3.17 3.75
CA LYS A 33 2.35 -4.09 2.62
C LYS A 33 1.11 -3.95 1.72
N GLU A 34 -0.06 -3.76 2.31
CA GLU A 34 -1.32 -3.59 1.60
C GLU A 34 -1.34 -2.28 0.79
N LEU A 35 -0.79 -1.20 1.36
CA LEU A 35 -0.68 0.08 0.64
C LEU A 35 0.32 -0.04 -0.52
N LEU A 36 1.48 -0.67 -0.27
CA LEU A 36 2.46 -0.96 -1.32
C LEU A 36 1.86 -1.81 -2.45
N TYR A 37 1.22 -2.92 -2.09
CA TYR A 37 0.57 -3.81 -3.05
C TYR A 37 -0.47 -3.06 -3.88
N THR A 38 -1.31 -2.27 -3.22
CA THR A 38 -2.33 -1.47 -3.89
C THR A 38 -1.73 -0.46 -4.84
N GLY A 39 -0.58 0.15 -4.51
CA GLY A 39 0.14 1.07 -5.39
C GLY A 39 0.79 0.36 -6.59
N VAL A 40 1.42 -0.80 -6.35
CA VAL A 40 2.03 -1.63 -7.39
C VAL A 40 1.00 -2.09 -8.42
N THR A 41 -0.18 -2.55 -7.98
CA THR A 41 -1.23 -3.03 -8.89
C THR A 41 -1.91 -1.94 -9.71
N ARG A 42 -1.61 -0.65 -9.48
CA ARG A 42 -2.05 0.44 -10.37
C ARG A 42 -1.28 0.46 -11.69
N ALA A 43 -0.12 -0.17 -11.77
CA ALA A 43 0.65 -0.28 -13.00
C ALA A 43 0.15 -1.44 -13.88
N LYS A 44 -0.25 -1.15 -15.12
CA LYS A 44 -0.63 -2.17 -16.11
C LYS A 44 0.57 -2.80 -16.81
N LYS A 45 1.60 -2.00 -17.11
CA LYS A 45 2.77 -2.46 -17.89
C LYS A 45 4.08 -2.13 -17.23
N TRP A 46 4.23 -0.90 -16.74
CA TRP A 46 5.49 -0.41 -16.22
C TRP A 46 5.33 0.17 -14.82
N LEU A 47 6.29 -0.11 -13.96
CA LEU A 47 6.39 0.47 -12.62
C LEU A 47 7.79 1.06 -12.47
N SER A 48 7.85 2.34 -12.10
CA SER A 48 9.06 2.94 -11.55
C SER A 48 8.85 3.12 -10.05
N SER A 49 9.84 2.72 -9.25
CA SER A 49 9.80 2.90 -7.81
C SER A 49 10.89 3.88 -7.40
N VAL A 50 10.51 4.93 -6.66
CA VAL A 50 11.43 5.89 -6.08
C VAL A 50 11.50 5.58 -4.59
N VAL A 51 12.60 4.96 -4.18
CA VAL A 51 12.85 4.50 -2.81
C VAL A 51 14.06 5.24 -2.27
N PRO A 52 13.88 6.31 -1.47
CA PRO A 52 15.01 7.07 -0.95
C PRO A 52 15.89 6.28 0.01
N ARG A 53 15.34 5.25 0.67
CA ARG A 53 16.05 4.35 1.60
C ARG A 53 15.51 2.93 1.50
N GLU A 54 16.37 1.96 1.23
CA GLU A 54 15.99 0.54 1.08
C GLU A 54 15.26 0.00 2.32
N LYS A 55 15.75 0.35 3.51
CA LYS A 55 15.14 -0.03 4.79
C LYS A 55 13.67 0.36 4.94
N VAL A 56 13.24 1.45 4.28
CA VAL A 56 11.83 1.88 4.30
C VAL A 56 10.96 0.89 3.52
N LEU A 57 11.44 0.40 2.38
CA LEU A 57 10.74 -0.61 1.59
C LEU A 57 10.69 -1.95 2.32
N GLU A 58 11.80 -2.40 2.92
CA GLU A 58 11.87 -3.65 3.70
C GLU A 58 10.83 -3.66 4.81
N LEU A 59 10.84 -2.63 5.67
CA LEU A 59 9.90 -2.52 6.79
C LEU A 59 8.45 -2.41 6.33
N ALA A 60 8.20 -1.75 5.20
CA ALA A 60 6.87 -1.62 4.63
C ALA A 60 6.32 -2.98 4.17
N VAL A 61 7.14 -3.84 3.59
CA VAL A 61 6.75 -5.19 3.14
C VAL A 61 6.47 -6.13 4.33
N GLU A 62 7.16 -5.94 5.45
CA GLU A 62 6.95 -6.70 6.68
C GLU A 62 5.69 -6.26 7.44
N ARG A 63 5.29 -4.99 7.32
CA ARG A 63 4.18 -4.42 8.08
C ARG A 63 2.82 -4.75 7.47
N ARG A 64 1.97 -5.46 8.21
CA ARG A 64 0.55 -5.66 7.86
C ARG A 64 -0.36 -4.64 8.54
N VAL A 65 -1.50 -4.35 7.93
CA VAL A 65 -2.54 -3.52 8.55
C VAL A 65 -3.14 -4.26 9.75
N PHE A 66 -3.07 -3.64 10.93
CA PHE A 66 -3.82 -4.10 12.10
C PHE A 66 -5.26 -3.59 12.01
N ARG A 67 -6.22 -4.52 11.83
CA ARG A 67 -7.65 -4.18 11.80
C ARG A 67 -8.24 -4.42 13.18
N ALA A 68 -8.47 -3.36 13.94
CA ALA A 68 -9.33 -3.43 15.12
C ALA A 68 -10.80 -3.55 14.66
N SER A 69 -11.23 -4.76 14.36
CA SER A 69 -12.63 -5.08 14.06
C SER A 69 -13.06 -6.23 14.96
N GLY A 70 -14.17 -6.08 15.68
CA GLY A 70 -14.73 -7.12 16.55
C GLY A 70 -15.17 -8.39 15.81
N LEU A 71 -15.00 -8.46 14.49
CA LEU A 71 -15.38 -9.57 13.62
C LEU A 71 -14.27 -10.64 13.45
N GLY A 72 -13.20 -10.57 14.23
CA GLY A 72 -12.10 -11.55 14.22
C GLY A 72 -12.21 -12.68 15.25
N GLY A 73 -13.19 -12.63 16.15
CA GLY A 73 -13.43 -13.66 17.16
C GLY A 73 -14.44 -14.70 16.68
N ALA A 74 -13.98 -15.72 15.95
CA ALA A 74 -14.74 -16.96 15.89
C ALA A 74 -14.74 -17.57 17.29
N HIS A 75 -15.92 -17.66 17.91
CA HIS A 75 -16.16 -18.46 19.11
C HIS A 75 -15.98 -19.95 18.76
N PRO A 76 -14.95 -20.65 19.27
CA PRO A 76 -14.92 -22.10 19.18
C PRO A 76 -15.71 -22.62 20.39
N GLY A 77 -16.98 -22.94 20.17
CA GLY A 77 -17.87 -23.36 21.26
C GLY A 77 -19.24 -23.77 20.77
N SER A 78 -19.29 -24.76 19.89
CA SER A 78 -20.38 -25.73 19.91
C SER A 78 -20.26 -26.54 21.20
N LEU A 79 -21.18 -26.35 22.14
CA LEU A 79 -21.78 -27.35 23.05
C LEU A 79 -23.01 -26.71 23.71
#